data_AF-A0A7C5DS79-F1
#
_entry.id   AF-A0A7C5DS79-F1
#
_cell.length_a   1.000
_cell.length_b   1.000
_cell.length_c   1.000
_cell.angle_alpha   90.00
_cell.angle_beta   90.00
_cell.angle_gamma   90.00
#
_symmetry.space_group_name_H-M   'P 1'
#
loop_
_entity.id
_entity.type
_entity.pdbx_description
1 polymer ?
#
loop_
_entity_poly.entity_id
_entity_poly.type
_entity_poly.pdbx_seq_one_letter_code
_entity_poly.pdbx_strand_id
1 'polypeptide(L)' 'MVDENKDKEKTLKHKVGVYICYCGGNISDHVDVEKVRERIEKQPEVAVARTNMFMCSDPGQEMIMEDLKNGTID' A
#
# COMPACT_ATOMS: atom_id res chain seq x y z
N MET A 1 23.63 -20.29 9.64
CA MET A 1 22.86 -20.70 8.44
C MET A 1 21.42 -20.52 8.82
N VAL A 2 20.85 -19.35 8.52
CA VAL A 2 19.45 -19.05 8.85
C VAL A 2 18.63 -19.65 7.72
N ASP A 3 17.78 -20.62 8.06
CA ASP A 3 16.96 -21.37 7.11
C ASP A 3 16.03 -20.45 6.30
N GLU A 4 16.40 -20.21 5.05
CA GLU A 4 15.70 -19.35 4.05
C GLU A 4 14.27 -19.83 3.69
N ASN A 5 13.82 -20.96 4.24
CA ASN A 5 12.52 -21.57 3.95
C ASN A 5 11.43 -21.27 4.99
N LYS A 6 11.75 -20.69 6.16
CA LYS A 6 10.75 -20.45 7.21
C LYS A 6 9.92 -19.18 7.02
N ASP A 7 10.42 -18.23 6.23
CA ASP A 7 9.77 -16.92 6.03
C ASP A 7 8.76 -16.91 4.88
N LYS A 8 8.87 -17.84 3.93
CA LYS A 8 7.95 -17.94 2.76
C LYS A 8 6.56 -18.49 3.10
N GLU A 9 6.43 -19.21 4.21
CA GLU A 9 5.17 -19.84 4.61
C GLU A 9 4.31 -18.95 5.52
N LYS A 10 4.91 -17.89 6.09
CA LYS A 10 4.23 -16.96 7.02
C LYS A 10 3.59 -15.75 6.32
N THR A 11 3.81 -15.58 5.02
CA THR A 11 3.52 -14.34 4.28
C THR A 11 2.06 -14.22 3.83
N LEU A 12 1.28 -15.31 3.79
CA LEU A 12 -0.14 -15.29 3.42
C LEU A 12 -1.08 -14.82 4.54
N LYS A 13 -0.54 -14.34 5.67
CA LYS A 13 -1.34 -14.08 6.88
C LYS A 13 -1.87 -12.65 6.99
N HIS A 14 -1.27 -11.68 6.30
CA HIS A 14 -1.60 -10.27 6.48
C HIS A 14 -2.06 -9.61 5.18
N LYS A 15 -3.13 -8.81 5.26
CA LYS A 15 -3.70 -8.05 4.15
C LYS A 15 -3.06 -6.66 4.10
N VAL A 16 -1.98 -6.52 3.33
CA VAL A 16 -1.22 -5.27 3.28
C VAL A 16 -1.96 -4.22 2.44
N GLY A 17 -2.14 -3.03 3.00
CA GLY A 17 -2.58 -1.84 2.28
C GLY A 17 -1.42 -0.96 1.85
N VAL A 18 -1.35 -0.60 0.58
CA VAL A 18 -0.33 0.30 0.04
C VAL A 18 -0.99 1.60 -0.42
N TYR A 19 -0.57 2.73 0.15
CA TYR A 19 -1.13 4.04 -0.16
C TYR A 19 -0.03 4.99 -0.62
N ILE A 20 -0.13 5.44 -1.87
CA ILE A 20 0.94 6.20 -2.53
C ILE A 20 0.48 7.64 -2.72
N CYS A 21 1.27 8.59 -2.24
CA CYS A 21 0.95 10.00 -2.27
C CYS A 21 1.49 10.68 -3.54
N TYR A 22 0.69 11.50 -4.21
CA TYR A 22 1.21 12.41 -5.25
C TYR A 22 1.93 13.63 -4.64
N CYS A 23 1.58 14.01 -3.41
CA CYS A 23 2.16 15.13 -2.63
C CYS A 23 2.16 16.47 -3.39
N GLY A 24 1.10 16.74 -4.14
CA GLY A 24 0.91 18.01 -4.87
C GLY A 24 2.07 18.38 -5.79
N GLY A 25 2.75 17.41 -6.40
CA GLY A 25 3.89 17.63 -7.29
C GLY A 25 5.23 17.19 -6.69
N ASN A 26 5.42 17.29 -5.37
CA ASN A 26 6.70 16.95 -4.74
C ASN A 26 7.17 15.51 -5.02
N ILE A 27 6.22 14.58 -5.18
CA ILE A 27 6.50 13.19 -5.57
C ILE A 27 6.15 12.99 -7.04
N SER A 28 4.94 13.39 -7.44
CA SER A 28 4.40 13.07 -8.77
C SER A 28 5.13 13.72 -9.95
N ASP A 29 5.84 14.82 -9.74
CA ASP A 29 6.62 15.48 -10.80
C ASP A 29 7.94 14.76 -11.09
N HIS A 30 8.33 13.83 -10.21
CA HIS A 30 9.59 13.08 -10.30
C HIS A 30 9.38 11.56 -10.39
N VAL A 31 8.23 11.07 -9.93
CA VAL A 31 7.91 9.64 -9.84
C VAL A 31 6.56 9.38 -10.51
N ASP A 32 6.53 8.40 -11.41
CA ASP A 32 5.30 7.87 -11.97
C ASP A 32 4.55 7.05 -10.93
N VAL A 33 3.70 7.74 -10.16
CA VAL A 33 2.95 7.21 -9.03
C VAL A 33 2.02 6.07 -9.45
N GLU A 34 1.37 6.18 -10.60
CA GLU A 34 0.46 5.15 -11.11
C GLU A 34 1.22 3.89 -11.50
N LYS A 35 2.37 4.02 -12.16
CA LYS A 35 3.23 2.86 -12.44
C LYS A 35 3.75 2.17 -11.18
N VAL A 36 3.97 2.91 -10.08
CA VAL A 36 4.31 2.32 -8.77
C VAL A 36 3.10 1.54 -8.23
N ARG A 37 1.90 2.11 -8.27
CA ARG A 37 0.65 1.44 -7.85
C ARG A 37 0.41 0.14 -8.63
N GLU A 38 0.50 0.19 -9.95
CA GLU A 38 0.30 -0.97 -10.84
C GLU A 38 1.32 -2.10 -10.65
N ARG A 39 2.52 -1.75 -10.17
CA ARG A 39 3.57 -2.75 -9.88
C ARG A 39 3.35 -3.41 -8.53
N ILE A 40 3.01 -2.62 -7.52
CA ILE A 40 2.91 -3.12 -6.15
C ILE A 40 1.62 -3.90 -5.90
N GLU A 41 0.51 -3.56 -6.60
CA GLU A 41 -0.77 -4.27 -6.48
C GLU A 41 -0.71 -5.74 -6.94
N LYS A 42 0.36 -6.14 -7.65
CA LYS A 42 0.59 -7.50 -8.12
C LYS A 42 1.28 -8.39 -7.09
N GLN A 43 1.72 -7.84 -5.96
CA GLN A 43 2.37 -8.62 -4.91
C GLN A 43 1.33 -9.44 -4.14
N PRO A 44 1.57 -10.74 -3.87
CA PRO A 44 0.59 -11.63 -3.26
C PRO A 44 0.02 -11.16 -1.91
N GLU A 45 0.81 -10.42 -1.13
CA GLU A 45 0.43 -9.91 0.19
C GLU A 45 -0.35 -8.58 0.15
N VAL A 46 -0.39 -7.89 -1.00
CA VAL A 46 -1.02 -6.59 -1.14
C VAL A 46 -2.51 -6.77 -1.45
N ALA A 47 -3.35 -6.48 -0.46
CA ALA A 47 -4.80 -6.56 -0.58
C ALA A 47 -5.41 -5.35 -1.31
N VAL A 48 -4.79 -4.17 -1.15
CA VAL A 48 -5.24 -2.95 -1.82
C VAL A 48 -4.05 -2.02 -2.08
N ALA A 49 -4.04 -1.39 -3.25
CA ALA A 49 -3.11 -0.31 -3.58
C ALA A 49 -3.90 0.91 -4.06
N ARG A 50 -3.71 2.06 -3.42
CA ARG A 50 -4.43 3.31 -3.73
C ARG A 50 -3.46 4.47 -3.92
N THR A 51 -3.91 5.46 -4.67
CA THR A 51 -3.20 6.73 -4.87
C THR A 51 -4.10 7.89 -4.45
N ASN A 52 -3.52 8.94 -3.87
CA ASN A 52 -4.26 10.15 -3.47
C ASN A 52 -3.33 11.38 -3.46
N MET A 53 -3.88 12.55 -3.73
CA MET A 53 -3.12 13.81 -3.83
C MET A 53 -2.37 14.14 -2.55
N PHE A 54 -3.02 13.94 -1.40
CA PHE A 54 -2.48 14.27 -0.08
C PHE A 54 -2.85 13.18 0.94
N MET A 55 -2.06 12.11 1.01
CA MET A 55 -2.31 11.01 1.95
C MET A 55 -2.31 11.44 3.43
N CYS A 56 -1.62 12.52 3.78
CA CYS A 56 -1.60 13.06 5.14
C CYS A 56 -2.80 13.96 5.48
N SER A 57 -3.63 14.33 4.50
CA SER A 57 -4.84 15.14 4.74
C SER A 57 -5.93 14.31 5.40
N ASP A 58 -6.94 14.97 6.00
CA ASP A 58 -8.06 14.27 6.64
C ASP A 58 -8.71 13.22 5.72
N PRO A 59 -9.04 13.53 4.44
CA PRO A 59 -9.58 12.51 3.52
C PRO A 59 -8.61 11.35 3.25
N GLY A 60 -7.30 11.61 3.22
CA GLY A 60 -6.28 10.58 3.04
C GLY A 60 -6.18 9.64 4.24
N GLN A 61 -6.26 10.20 5.45
CA GLN A 61 -6.25 9.44 6.70
C GLN A 61 -7.57 8.66 6.88
N GLU A 62 -8.71 9.27 6.58
CA GLU A 62 -10.03 8.63 6.63
C GLU A 62 -10.09 7.40 5.73
N MET A 63 -9.56 7.48 4.51
CA MET A 63 -9.47 6.32 3.60
C MET A 63 -8.75 5.13 4.23
N ILE A 64 -7.58 5.36 4.86
CA ILE A 64 -6.82 4.29 5.52
C ILE A 64 -7.61 3.73 6.71
N MET A 65 -8.21 4.60 7.52
CA MET A 65 -9.01 4.20 8.67
C MET A 65 -10.24 3.38 8.27
N GLU A 66 -10.89 3.72 7.17
CA GLU A 66 -12.02 2.97 6.62
C GLU A 66 -11.60 1.61 6.10
N ASP A 67 -10.48 1.52 5.38
CA ASP A 67 -9.95 0.24 4.90
C ASP A 67 -9.58 -0.70 6.07
N LEU A 68 -9.05 -0.17 7.17
CA LEU A 68 -8.83 -0.91 8.41
C LEU A 68 -10.15 -1.34 9.07
N LYS A 69 -11.11 -0.42 9.24
CA LYS A 69 -12.41 -0.70 9.89
C LYS A 69 -13.23 -1.74 9.12
N ASN A 70 -13.17 -1.70 7.80
CA ASN A 70 -13.88 -2.63 6.92
C ASN A 70 -13.18 -3.99 6.81
N GLY A 71 -11.97 -4.13 7.38
CA GLY A 71 -11.15 -5.34 7.26
C GLY A 71 -10.64 -5.56 5.84
N THR A 72 -10.56 -4.52 5.01
CA THR A 72 -9.89 -4.56 3.70
C THR A 72 -8.41 -4.88 3.89
N ILE A 73 -7.81 -4.30 4.94
CA ILE A 73 -6.42 -4.49 5.34
C ILE A 73 -6.36 -4.84 6.84
N ASP A 74 -5.23 -5.40 7.29
CA ASP A 74 -5.01 -5.79 8.69
C ASP A 74 -3.59 -5.51 9.20
#